data_AF-A0ABC9UDK8-F1
#
_entry.id   AF-A0ABC9UDK8-F1
#
_cell.length_a   1.000
_cell.length_b   1.000
_cell.length_c   1.000
_cell.angle_alpha   90.00
_cell.angle_beta   90.00
_cell.angle_gamma   90.00
#
_symmetry.space_group_name_H-M   'P 1'
#
loop_
_entity.id
_entity.type
_entity.pdbx_description
1 polymer ?
#
loop_
_entity_poly.entity_id
_entity_poly.type
_entity_poly.pdbx_seq_one_letter_code
_entity_poly.pdbx_strand_id
1 'polypeptide(L)'
;MIRPFIKWAGGKTRVLPDLLPHLPTADCLIEPFVGGASVFLATEYRRYVLADINPDLINLYREVTRYPDLVIDAARELFNSKNSPQGYNEVRAAFNKQVGTVKSGGLRYGAEMACIMRAAQFLYLNRHGYNGLCRYSRKTGFNVPFGKYKSVYFPENEIRLFAEKANDTKAIFLCAPFQRSLQVVTGGDVLVYCDPPYLPESKTADFTQYHTETFTEDNHRQLVQALLEVNRKHGVKVVISNSDTEATRAIYQPFKMHEISVQRSVSTDKDNRQKAKEVIGVLPVCDCCGRYGGGCPDCGAVMGDATYNAMVAAGTFDDLEAF
;
A
#
# COMPACT_ATOMS: atom_id res chain seq x y z
N MET A 1 11.68 13.66 -9.02
CA MET A 1 10.78 12.69 -8.36
C MET A 1 10.14 11.82 -9.42
N ILE A 2 10.34 10.51 -9.33
CA ILE A 2 9.72 9.55 -10.25
C ILE A 2 8.23 9.52 -9.94
N ARG A 3 7.37 9.58 -10.98
CA ARG A 3 5.91 9.52 -10.79
C ARG A 3 5.43 8.07 -10.81
N PRO A 4 4.42 7.69 -10.01
CA PRO A 4 3.76 6.41 -10.14
C PRO A 4 3.24 6.15 -11.56
N PHE A 5 3.51 4.96 -12.09
CA PHE A 5 3.07 4.56 -13.43
C PHE A 5 1.65 3.95 -13.45
N ILE A 6 1.01 3.77 -12.29
CA ILE A 6 -0.41 3.40 -12.16
C ILE A 6 -1.21 4.50 -11.47
N LYS A 7 -2.51 4.55 -11.76
CA LYS A 7 -3.47 5.30 -10.95
C LYS A 7 -3.83 4.43 -9.74
N TRP A 8 -3.62 4.94 -8.54
CA TRP A 8 -3.98 4.22 -7.33
C TRP A 8 -4.74 5.15 -6.40
N ALA A 9 -5.87 4.69 -5.89
CA ALA A 9 -6.60 5.47 -4.92
C ALA A 9 -5.88 5.41 -3.56
N GLY A 10 -5.90 6.53 -2.83
CA GLY A 10 -5.01 6.76 -1.69
C GLY A 10 -3.57 7.16 -2.03
N GLY A 11 -3.22 7.29 -3.32
CA GLY A 11 -1.86 7.63 -3.75
C GLY A 11 -1.32 8.91 -3.08
N LYS A 12 -0.14 8.82 -2.47
CA LYS A 12 0.41 9.84 -1.56
C LYS A 12 1.12 11.00 -2.26
N THR A 13 1.17 11.02 -3.60
CA THR A 13 1.91 12.02 -4.40
C THR A 13 1.65 13.48 -3.97
N ARG A 14 0.43 13.80 -3.53
CA ARG A 14 0.07 15.16 -3.08
C ARG A 14 0.49 15.50 -1.66
N VAL A 15 0.55 14.51 -0.79
CA VAL A 15 0.92 14.70 0.62
C VAL A 15 2.40 14.42 0.86
N LEU A 16 3.15 13.97 -0.16
CA LEU A 16 4.59 13.78 -0.07
C LEU A 16 5.34 14.99 0.53
N PRO A 17 5.06 16.25 0.15
CA PRO A 17 5.75 17.39 0.74
C PRO A 17 5.60 17.48 2.26
N ASP A 18 4.42 17.11 2.78
CA ASP A 18 4.13 17.10 4.21
C ASP A 18 4.59 15.80 4.88
N LEU A 19 4.58 14.67 4.16
CA LEU A 19 4.95 13.34 4.68
C LEU A 19 6.46 13.14 4.81
N LEU A 20 7.23 13.53 3.80
CA LEU A 20 8.68 13.27 3.74
C LEU A 20 9.45 13.79 4.97
N PRO A 21 9.15 14.99 5.53
CA PRO A 21 9.79 15.47 6.76
C PRO A 21 9.59 14.57 7.99
N HIS A 22 8.56 13.73 8.00
CA HIS A 22 8.26 12.82 9.10
C HIS A 22 8.85 11.43 8.93
N LEU A 23 9.41 11.09 7.76
CA LEU A 23 10.05 9.80 7.52
C LEU A 23 11.50 9.85 8.02
N PRO A 24 11.86 9.10 9.08
CA PRO A 24 13.22 9.07 9.58
C PRO A 24 14.19 8.43 8.59
N THR A 25 15.46 8.83 8.63
CA THR A 25 16.52 8.11 7.91
C THR A 25 16.61 6.66 8.43
N ALA A 26 16.81 5.71 7.53
CA ALA A 26 17.04 4.30 7.82
C ALA A 26 17.85 3.68 6.67
N ASP A 27 18.31 2.44 6.82
CA ASP A 27 18.94 1.71 5.72
C ASP A 27 17.87 1.06 4.81
N CYS A 28 16.81 0.52 5.41
CA CYS A 28 15.72 -0.14 4.69
C CYS A 28 14.35 0.49 5.01
N LEU A 29 13.54 0.72 3.97
CA LEU A 29 12.12 1.03 4.10
C LEU A 29 11.26 -0.21 3.85
N ILE A 30 10.34 -0.50 4.76
CA ILE A 30 9.30 -1.51 4.59
C ILE A 30 7.96 -0.79 4.41
N GLU A 31 7.26 -1.06 3.31
CA GLU A 31 5.90 -0.58 3.05
C GLU A 31 4.93 -1.77 3.01
N PRO A 32 4.22 -2.11 4.10
CA PRO A 32 3.26 -3.21 4.14
C PRO A 32 2.02 -3.01 3.25
N PHE A 33 1.79 -1.76 2.81
CA PHE A 33 0.66 -1.30 2.00
C PHE A 33 1.17 -0.43 0.85
N VAL A 34 2.05 -0.96 0.00
CA VAL A 34 2.77 -0.16 -1.01
C VAL A 34 1.83 0.57 -1.97
N GLY A 35 0.67 -0.01 -2.30
CA GLY A 35 -0.30 0.59 -3.21
C GLY A 35 0.35 1.09 -4.49
N GLY A 36 0.20 2.38 -4.81
CA GLY A 36 0.80 3.02 -6.00
C GLY A 36 2.31 3.30 -5.92
N ALA A 37 3.00 2.86 -4.86
CA ALA A 37 4.44 3.02 -4.66
C ALA A 37 4.97 4.46 -4.66
N SER A 38 4.11 5.44 -4.32
CA SER A 38 4.50 6.86 -4.36
C SER A 38 5.59 7.21 -3.34
N VAL A 39 5.63 6.56 -2.17
CA VAL A 39 6.64 6.82 -1.13
C VAL A 39 7.98 6.18 -1.49
N PHE A 40 7.98 4.91 -1.91
CA PHE A 40 9.13 4.29 -2.56
C PHE A 40 9.76 5.19 -3.63
N LEU A 41 8.96 5.66 -4.59
CA LEU A 41 9.45 6.47 -5.70
C LEU A 41 9.98 7.86 -5.30
N ALA A 42 9.61 8.35 -4.11
CA ALA A 42 9.95 9.68 -3.62
C ALA A 42 11.05 9.71 -2.52
N THR A 43 11.52 8.55 -2.07
CA THR A 43 12.52 8.42 -1.00
C THR A 43 13.79 7.74 -1.51
N GLU A 44 14.91 7.83 -0.81
CA GLU A 44 16.19 7.26 -1.25
C GLU A 44 16.83 6.38 -0.15
N TYR A 45 16.11 5.33 0.24
CA TYR A 45 16.65 4.29 1.14
C TYR A 45 17.53 3.33 0.35
N ARG A 46 18.49 2.68 1.02
CA ARG A 46 19.39 1.72 0.36
C ARG A 46 18.64 0.46 -0.11
N ARG A 47 17.63 0.05 0.65
CA ARG A 47 16.85 -1.17 0.43
C ARG A 47 15.36 -0.94 0.65
N TYR A 48 14.54 -1.70 -0.06
CA TYR A 48 13.09 -1.65 0.06
C TYR A 48 12.47 -3.04 0.17
N VAL A 49 11.47 -3.16 1.05
CA VAL A 49 10.53 -4.30 1.07
C VAL A 49 9.14 -3.73 0.85
N LEU A 50 8.56 -4.05 -0.30
CA LEU A 50 7.31 -3.46 -0.78
C LEU A 50 6.25 -4.57 -0.83
N ALA A 51 5.24 -4.47 0.04
CA ALA A 51 4.21 -5.48 0.17
C ALA A 51 2.81 -4.92 -0.08
N ASP A 52 1.95 -5.77 -0.61
CA ASP A 52 0.52 -5.52 -0.73
C ASP A 52 -0.22 -6.86 -0.72
N ILE A 53 -1.49 -6.84 -0.35
CA ILE A 53 -2.35 -8.02 -0.42
C ILE A 53 -2.81 -8.30 -1.86
N ASN A 54 -2.77 -7.31 -2.75
CA ASN A 54 -3.23 -7.44 -4.13
C ASN A 54 -2.19 -8.20 -5.01
N PRO A 55 -2.49 -9.43 -5.45
CA PRO A 55 -1.54 -10.23 -6.23
C PRO A 55 -1.27 -9.67 -7.62
N ASP A 56 -2.23 -8.97 -8.23
CA ASP A 56 -2.08 -8.41 -9.58
C ASP A 56 -1.17 -7.19 -9.57
N LEU A 57 -1.25 -6.39 -8.49
CA LEU A 57 -0.34 -5.28 -8.23
C LEU A 57 1.10 -5.75 -8.02
N ILE A 58 1.30 -6.73 -7.15
CA ILE A 58 2.64 -7.26 -6.88
C ILE A 58 3.20 -7.99 -8.11
N ASN A 59 2.36 -8.71 -8.86
CA ASN A 59 2.76 -9.28 -10.14
C ASN A 59 3.23 -8.19 -11.11
N LEU A 60 2.44 -7.10 -11.27
CA LEU A 60 2.84 -5.98 -12.11
C LEU A 60 4.21 -5.44 -11.72
N TYR A 61 4.47 -5.18 -10.43
CA TYR A 61 5.77 -4.68 -9.97
C TYR A 61 6.93 -5.65 -10.22
N ARG A 62 6.73 -6.95 -10.01
CA ARG A 62 7.75 -7.96 -10.28
C ARG A 62 8.07 -8.03 -11.78
N GLU A 63 7.06 -8.10 -12.63
CA GLU A 63 7.26 -8.24 -14.07
C GLU A 63 7.84 -6.98 -14.72
N VAL A 64 7.45 -5.76 -14.31
CA VAL A 64 8.10 -4.54 -14.82
C VAL A 64 9.55 -4.41 -14.36
N THR A 65 9.88 -4.91 -13.16
CA THR A 65 11.26 -4.87 -12.66
C THR A 65 12.15 -5.87 -13.41
N ARG A 66 11.63 -7.07 -13.70
CA ARG A 66 12.40 -8.15 -14.32
C ARG A 66 12.42 -8.09 -15.85
N TYR A 67 11.29 -7.73 -16.46
CA TYR A 67 11.08 -7.74 -17.92
C TYR A 67 10.38 -6.45 -18.40
N PRO A 68 10.98 -5.27 -18.17
CA PRO A 68 10.34 -3.99 -18.48
C PRO A 68 9.93 -3.90 -19.96
N ASP A 69 10.80 -4.29 -20.89
CA ASP A 69 10.51 -4.19 -22.33
C ASP A 69 9.35 -5.11 -22.76
N LEU A 70 9.32 -6.35 -22.27
CA LEU A 70 8.24 -7.28 -22.62
C LEU A 70 6.88 -6.80 -22.09
N VAL A 71 6.84 -6.24 -20.87
CA VAL A 71 5.61 -5.65 -20.33
C VAL A 71 5.21 -4.40 -21.09
N ILE A 72 6.17 -3.53 -21.43
CA ILE A 72 5.95 -2.31 -22.21
C ILE A 72 5.36 -2.64 -23.59
N ASP A 73 5.96 -3.59 -24.31
CA ASP A 73 5.52 -3.97 -25.65
C ASP A 73 4.11 -4.60 -25.62
N ALA A 74 3.89 -5.55 -24.71
CA ALA A 74 2.58 -6.17 -24.54
C ALA A 74 1.50 -5.15 -24.15
N ALA A 75 1.82 -4.22 -23.23
CA ALA A 75 0.87 -3.20 -22.83
C ALA A 75 0.62 -2.19 -23.96
N ARG A 76 1.66 -1.77 -24.69
CA ARG A 76 1.53 -0.80 -25.80
C ARG A 76 0.60 -1.33 -26.88
N GLU A 77 0.69 -2.61 -27.21
CA GLU A 77 -0.24 -3.25 -28.16
C GLU A 77 -1.70 -3.10 -27.68
N LEU A 78 -1.98 -3.39 -26.41
CA LEU A 78 -3.33 -3.21 -25.84
C LEU A 78 -3.79 -1.75 -25.87
N PHE A 79 -2.91 -0.79 -25.59
CA PHE A 79 -3.23 0.65 -25.61
C PHE A 79 -3.58 1.11 -27.03
N ASN A 80 -2.88 0.59 -28.05
CA ASN A 80 -3.09 0.95 -29.45
C ASN A 80 -4.33 0.29 -30.05
N SER A 81 -4.56 -1.00 -29.79
CA SER A 81 -5.58 -1.77 -30.50
C SER A 81 -6.91 -1.96 -29.74
N LYS A 82 -6.95 -1.67 -28.43
CA LYS A 82 -8.13 -1.94 -27.58
C LYS A 82 -8.76 -0.70 -26.95
N ASN A 83 -8.53 0.51 -27.46
CA ASN A 83 -9.12 1.74 -26.89
C ASN A 83 -10.60 1.96 -27.28
N SER A 84 -11.45 0.96 -27.04
CA SER A 84 -12.90 1.00 -27.26
C SER A 84 -13.64 0.26 -26.13
N PRO A 85 -14.93 0.53 -25.90
CA PRO A 85 -15.71 -0.22 -24.90
C PRO A 85 -15.70 -1.73 -25.13
N GLN A 86 -15.73 -2.17 -26.40
CA GLN A 86 -15.66 -3.58 -26.75
C GLN A 86 -14.27 -4.16 -26.44
N GLY A 87 -13.20 -3.51 -26.92
CA GLY A 87 -11.83 -3.96 -26.67
C GLY A 87 -11.48 -4.03 -25.19
N TYR A 88 -11.94 -3.05 -24.40
CA TYR A 88 -11.78 -3.06 -22.95
C TYR A 88 -12.48 -4.26 -22.30
N ASN A 89 -13.70 -4.58 -22.72
CA ASN A 89 -14.43 -5.73 -22.18
C ASN A 89 -13.77 -7.06 -22.56
N GLU A 90 -13.20 -7.18 -23.76
CA GLU A 90 -12.42 -8.35 -24.19
C GLU A 90 -11.18 -8.54 -23.31
N VAL A 91 -10.40 -7.47 -23.09
CA VAL A 91 -9.21 -7.52 -22.24
C VAL A 91 -9.58 -7.87 -20.79
N ARG A 92 -10.65 -7.26 -20.26
CA ARG A 92 -11.16 -7.57 -18.91
C ARG A 92 -11.61 -9.03 -18.78
N ALA A 93 -12.29 -9.56 -19.80
CA ALA A 93 -12.70 -10.96 -19.81
C ALA A 93 -11.49 -11.90 -19.86
N ALA A 94 -10.47 -11.59 -20.68
CA ALA A 94 -9.23 -12.35 -20.73
C ALA A 94 -8.49 -12.34 -19.38
N PHE A 95 -8.39 -11.16 -18.75
CA PHE A 95 -7.78 -10.99 -17.43
C PHE A 95 -8.49 -11.83 -16.34
N ASN A 96 -9.82 -11.89 -16.36
CA ASN A 96 -10.60 -12.68 -15.41
C ASN A 96 -10.56 -14.19 -15.69
N LYS A 97 -10.33 -14.62 -16.94
CA LYS A 97 -10.17 -16.05 -17.27
C LYS A 97 -8.86 -16.64 -16.77
N GLN A 98 -7.84 -15.82 -16.55
CA GLN A 98 -6.51 -16.26 -16.07
C GLN A 98 -6.44 -16.51 -14.55
N VAL A 99 -7.55 -16.34 -13.82
CA VAL A 99 -7.62 -16.53 -12.37
C VAL A 99 -7.23 -17.96 -11.99
N GLY A 100 -6.13 -18.12 -11.25
CA GLY A 100 -5.59 -19.41 -10.79
C GLY A 100 -4.19 -19.75 -11.28
N THR A 101 -3.66 -19.07 -12.30
CA THR A 101 -2.31 -19.30 -12.84
C THR A 101 -1.18 -18.67 -12.02
N VAL A 102 -1.48 -17.70 -11.16
CA VAL A 102 -0.52 -16.99 -10.27
C VAL A 102 -0.43 -17.62 -8.87
N LYS A 103 -1.05 -18.80 -8.65
CA LYS A 103 -0.92 -19.52 -7.38
C LYS A 103 0.43 -20.23 -7.33
N SER A 104 1.38 -19.58 -6.66
CA SER A 104 2.55 -20.16 -5.97
C SER A 104 3.54 -20.99 -6.81
N GLY A 105 4.65 -20.36 -7.21
CA GLY A 105 5.98 -20.96 -7.06
C GLY A 105 6.52 -21.94 -8.11
N GLY A 106 5.85 -22.16 -9.25
CA GLY A 106 6.35 -23.06 -10.30
C GLY A 106 6.51 -22.38 -11.65
N LEU A 107 7.76 -22.03 -12.02
CA LEU A 107 8.11 -21.60 -13.38
C LEU A 107 7.94 -22.78 -14.35
N ARG A 108 6.80 -22.84 -15.04
CA ARG A 108 6.71 -23.47 -16.36
C ARG A 108 6.91 -22.36 -17.40
N TYR A 109 7.56 -22.64 -18.52
CA TYR A 109 7.83 -21.64 -19.57
C TYR A 109 6.57 -20.86 -20.03
N GLY A 110 5.39 -21.48 -19.98
CA GLY A 110 4.11 -20.79 -20.23
C GLY A 110 3.57 -19.91 -19.09
N ALA A 111 4.03 -20.11 -17.85
CA ALA A 111 3.61 -19.35 -16.68
C ALA A 111 4.25 -17.94 -16.64
N GLU A 112 5.49 -17.79 -17.10
CA GLU A 112 6.17 -16.50 -17.13
C GLU A 112 5.51 -15.53 -18.11
N MET A 113 5.28 -15.98 -19.36
CA MET A 113 4.56 -15.16 -20.34
C MET A 113 3.13 -14.85 -19.87
N ALA A 114 2.48 -15.76 -19.14
CA ALA A 114 1.19 -15.48 -18.54
C ALA A 114 1.26 -14.38 -17.47
N CYS A 115 2.29 -14.35 -16.62
CA CYS A 115 2.52 -13.28 -15.65
C CYS A 115 2.77 -11.92 -16.33
N ILE A 116 3.61 -11.89 -17.37
CA ILE A 116 3.89 -10.69 -18.17
C ILE A 116 2.61 -10.16 -18.82
N MET A 117 1.86 -11.03 -19.50
CA MET A 117 0.60 -10.65 -20.14
C MET A 117 -0.43 -10.17 -19.11
N ARG A 118 -0.49 -10.80 -17.92
CA ARG A 118 -1.36 -10.38 -16.83
C ARG A 118 -0.97 -8.99 -16.30
N ALA A 119 0.33 -8.72 -16.15
CA ALA A 119 0.84 -7.40 -15.77
C ALA A 119 0.46 -6.33 -16.81
N ALA A 120 0.66 -6.61 -18.10
CA ALA A 120 0.29 -5.71 -19.19
C ALA A 120 -1.22 -5.43 -19.23
N GLN A 121 -2.05 -6.46 -19.05
CA GLN A 121 -3.50 -6.33 -18.96
C GLN A 121 -3.92 -5.52 -17.74
N PHE A 122 -3.31 -5.75 -16.58
CA PHE A 122 -3.61 -5.00 -15.36
C PHE A 122 -3.30 -3.50 -15.53
N LEU A 123 -2.13 -3.17 -16.09
CA LEU A 123 -1.76 -1.80 -16.42
C LEU A 123 -2.75 -1.14 -17.40
N TYR A 124 -3.13 -1.85 -18.47
CA TYR A 124 -4.14 -1.39 -19.42
C TYR A 124 -5.48 -1.12 -18.74
N LEU A 125 -5.98 -2.07 -17.95
CA LEU A 125 -7.26 -1.96 -17.24
C LEU A 125 -7.24 -0.80 -16.24
N ASN A 126 -6.13 -0.59 -15.54
CA ASN A 126 -5.95 0.54 -14.63
C ASN A 126 -6.00 1.89 -15.37
N ARG A 127 -5.36 2.00 -16.52
CA ARG A 127 -5.27 3.27 -17.26
C ARG A 127 -6.56 3.61 -18.02
N HIS A 128 -7.28 2.60 -18.52
CA HIS A 128 -8.51 2.74 -19.31
C HIS A 128 -9.80 2.58 -18.50
N GLY A 129 -9.74 1.98 -17.32
CA GLY A 129 -10.88 1.77 -16.43
C GLY A 129 -11.33 3.05 -15.73
N TYR A 130 -12.59 3.08 -15.32
CA TYR A 130 -13.20 4.23 -14.66
C TYR A 130 -12.40 4.67 -13.43
N ASN A 131 -11.95 5.93 -13.45
CA ASN A 131 -11.13 6.60 -12.44
C ASN A 131 -9.85 5.86 -12.00
N GLY A 132 -9.37 4.90 -12.80
CA GLY A 132 -8.27 4.03 -12.39
C GLY A 132 -8.54 3.23 -11.12
N LEU A 133 -9.82 2.94 -10.85
CA LEU A 133 -10.20 2.07 -9.76
C LEU A 133 -9.61 0.67 -9.95
N CYS A 134 -9.34 0.01 -8.83
CA CYS A 134 -9.00 -1.40 -8.77
C CYS A 134 -10.05 -2.07 -7.88
N ARG A 135 -10.94 -2.86 -8.48
CA ARG A 135 -12.09 -3.45 -7.77
C ARG A 135 -12.39 -4.85 -8.28
N TYR A 136 -12.59 -5.76 -7.33
CA TYR A 136 -12.89 -7.17 -7.58
C TYR A 136 -14.20 -7.58 -6.92
N SER A 137 -14.87 -8.55 -7.53
CA SER A 137 -15.97 -9.28 -6.90
C SER A 137 -15.66 -10.76 -6.94
N ARG A 138 -16.05 -11.49 -5.87
CA ARG A 138 -15.96 -12.95 -5.81
C ARG A 138 -16.64 -13.63 -7.02
N LYS A 139 -17.72 -13.04 -7.56
CA LYS A 139 -18.49 -13.62 -8.68
C LYS A 139 -17.90 -13.30 -10.05
N THR A 140 -17.38 -12.08 -10.24
CA THR A 140 -17.06 -11.57 -11.58
C THR A 140 -15.58 -11.25 -11.80
N GLY A 141 -14.72 -11.42 -10.79
CA GLY A 141 -13.32 -11.01 -10.84
C GLY A 141 -13.20 -9.48 -10.90
N PHE A 142 -12.23 -8.98 -11.65
CA PHE A 142 -12.07 -7.54 -11.88
C PHE A 142 -13.29 -6.98 -12.61
N ASN A 143 -13.95 -5.98 -12.03
CA ASN A 143 -15.28 -5.53 -12.47
C ASN A 143 -15.40 -4.01 -12.67
N VAL A 144 -14.29 -3.31 -12.90
CA VAL A 144 -14.27 -1.87 -13.18
C VAL A 144 -14.75 -1.61 -14.62
N PRO A 145 -15.72 -0.70 -14.84
CA PRO A 145 -16.20 -0.37 -16.19
C PRO A 145 -15.19 0.48 -16.98
N PHE A 146 -15.39 0.58 -18.29
CA PHE A 146 -14.57 1.44 -19.16
C PHE A 146 -14.71 2.92 -18.79
N GLY A 147 -13.59 3.64 -18.72
CA GLY A 147 -13.52 5.02 -18.22
C GLY A 147 -13.86 6.12 -19.23
N LYS A 148 -14.01 5.80 -20.52
CA LYS A 148 -14.37 6.75 -21.60
C LYS A 148 -13.46 7.99 -21.67
N TYR A 149 -12.16 7.82 -21.50
CA TYR A 149 -11.18 8.91 -21.60
C TYR A 149 -10.97 9.35 -23.07
N LYS A 150 -10.78 10.66 -23.29
CA LYS A 150 -10.47 11.22 -24.63
C LYS A 150 -9.11 10.71 -25.15
N SER A 151 -8.12 10.67 -24.26
CA SER A 151 -6.81 10.10 -24.51
C SER A 151 -6.31 9.42 -23.23
N VAL A 152 -5.54 8.35 -23.40
CA VAL A 152 -4.96 7.60 -22.28
C VAL A 152 -3.44 7.70 -22.39
N TYR A 153 -2.81 8.27 -21.36
CA TYR A 153 -1.36 8.38 -21.28
C TYR A 153 -0.73 7.00 -21.05
N PHE A 154 0.24 6.63 -21.89
CA PHE A 154 1.05 5.43 -21.74
C PHE A 154 2.34 5.74 -20.95
N PRO A 155 2.52 5.18 -19.75
CA PRO A 155 3.55 5.61 -18.81
C PRO A 155 4.89 4.88 -19.00
N GLU A 156 5.42 4.86 -20.23
CA GLU A 156 6.64 4.11 -20.54
C GLU A 156 7.84 4.58 -19.71
N ASN A 157 8.09 5.89 -19.69
CA ASN A 157 9.24 6.45 -18.98
C ASN A 157 9.15 6.17 -17.48
N GLU A 158 7.95 6.27 -16.89
CA GLU A 158 7.73 5.93 -15.49
C GLU A 158 7.94 4.44 -15.18
N ILE A 159 7.59 3.54 -16.11
CA ILE A 159 7.88 2.10 -15.97
C ILE A 159 9.38 1.85 -15.94
N ARG A 160 10.14 2.46 -16.87
CA ARG A 160 11.59 2.30 -16.95
C ARG A 160 12.29 2.83 -15.69
N LEU A 161 11.92 4.02 -15.24
CA LEU A 161 12.46 4.62 -14.01
C LEU A 161 12.10 3.82 -12.75
N PHE A 162 10.89 3.24 -12.69
CA PHE A 162 10.51 2.34 -11.60
C PHE A 162 11.39 1.09 -11.59
N ALA A 163 11.60 0.46 -12.75
CA ALA A 163 12.41 -0.75 -12.88
C ALA A 163 13.89 -0.50 -12.53
N GLU A 164 14.46 0.61 -12.99
CA GLU A 164 15.82 1.05 -12.65
C GLU A 164 15.98 1.17 -11.13
N LYS A 165 15.14 1.99 -10.48
CA LYS A 165 15.19 2.18 -9.03
C LYS A 165 14.98 0.89 -8.25
N ALA A 166 14.04 0.05 -8.68
CA ALA A 166 13.76 -1.23 -8.02
C ALA A 166 14.97 -2.17 -8.09
N ASN A 167 15.69 -2.21 -9.22
CA ASN A 167 16.89 -3.02 -9.37
C ASN A 167 18.07 -2.46 -8.56
N ASP A 168 18.32 -1.15 -8.64
CA ASP A 168 19.43 -0.49 -7.95
C ASP A 168 19.34 -0.63 -6.41
N THR A 169 18.12 -0.55 -5.89
CA THR A 169 17.84 -0.67 -4.45
C THR A 169 17.53 -2.10 -4.01
N LYS A 170 17.59 -3.07 -4.93
CA LYS A 170 17.27 -4.49 -4.70
C LYS A 170 15.91 -4.67 -4.02
N ALA A 171 14.91 -3.95 -4.51
CA ALA A 171 13.57 -3.94 -3.95
C ALA A 171 12.96 -5.36 -3.95
N ILE A 172 12.41 -5.76 -2.81
CA ILE A 172 11.74 -7.04 -2.63
C ILE A 172 10.23 -6.80 -2.68
N PHE A 173 9.54 -7.44 -3.62
CA PHE A 173 8.09 -7.36 -3.74
C PHE A 173 7.39 -8.56 -3.11
N LEU A 174 6.49 -8.34 -2.14
CA LEU A 174 5.80 -9.38 -1.39
C LEU A 174 4.28 -9.30 -1.55
N CYS A 175 3.67 -10.35 -2.08
CA CYS A 175 2.21 -10.50 -2.06
C CYS A 175 1.80 -11.14 -0.74
N ALA A 176 1.55 -10.31 0.27
CA ALA A 176 1.32 -10.77 1.63
C ALA A 176 0.47 -9.76 2.42
N PRO A 177 -0.34 -10.23 3.39
CA PRO A 177 -0.98 -9.34 4.36
C PRO A 177 0.06 -8.71 5.29
N PHE A 178 -0.30 -7.59 5.93
CA PHE A 178 0.62 -6.82 6.77
C PHE A 178 1.24 -7.65 7.90
N GLN A 179 0.50 -8.60 8.47
CA GLN A 179 0.99 -9.47 9.54
C GLN A 179 2.23 -10.27 9.09
N ARG A 180 2.30 -10.68 7.82
CA ARG A 180 3.44 -11.42 7.28
C ARG A 180 4.54 -10.51 6.76
N SER A 181 4.20 -9.39 6.14
CA SER A 181 5.23 -8.46 5.63
C SER A 181 6.00 -7.76 6.74
N LEU A 182 5.39 -7.55 7.91
CA LEU A 182 6.05 -7.03 9.11
C LEU A 182 7.01 -8.02 9.78
N GLN A 183 6.88 -9.33 9.53
CA GLN A 183 7.78 -10.35 10.05
C GLN A 183 9.09 -10.48 9.27
N VAL A 184 9.25 -9.72 8.18
CA VAL A 184 10.46 -9.77 7.35
C VAL A 184 11.62 -9.14 8.10
N VAL A 185 12.57 -9.99 8.49
CA VAL A 185 13.82 -9.56 9.12
C VAL A 185 14.82 -9.21 8.03
N THR A 186 15.10 -7.91 7.86
CA THR A 186 16.07 -7.43 6.86
C THR A 186 17.49 -7.24 7.44
N GLY A 187 17.60 -7.19 8.77
CA GLY A 187 18.83 -6.81 9.49
C GLY A 187 19.17 -5.32 9.29
N GLY A 188 19.72 -4.68 10.32
CA GLY A 188 20.10 -3.25 10.27
C GLY A 188 18.97 -2.29 10.67
N ASP A 189 19.17 -1.01 10.37
CA ASP A 189 18.25 0.09 10.72
C ASP A 189 17.06 0.15 9.75
N VAL A 190 15.84 0.02 10.27
CA VAL A 190 14.62 -0.15 9.49
C VAL A 190 13.58 0.90 9.84
N LEU A 191 12.97 1.47 8.80
CA LEU A 191 11.73 2.22 8.88
C LEU A 191 10.58 1.38 8.30
N VAL A 192 9.48 1.31 9.02
CA VAL A 192 8.19 0.84 8.51
C VAL A 192 7.29 2.06 8.25
N TYR A 193 6.82 2.19 7.02
CA TYR A 193 5.78 3.15 6.66
C TYR A 193 4.48 2.43 6.29
N CYS A 194 3.39 2.73 7.00
CA CYS A 194 2.08 2.12 6.75
C CYS A 194 1.08 3.15 6.23
N ASP A 195 0.48 2.83 5.09
CA ASP A 195 -0.65 3.56 4.52
C ASP A 195 -1.86 2.61 4.33
N PRO A 196 -2.49 2.15 5.43
CA PRO A 196 -3.59 1.21 5.34
C PRO A 196 -4.80 1.85 4.66
N PRO A 197 -5.76 1.06 4.15
CA PRO A 197 -7.05 1.59 3.72
C PRO A 197 -7.70 2.41 4.86
N TYR A 198 -8.16 3.62 4.57
CA TYR A 198 -8.74 4.50 5.58
C TYR A 198 -10.11 3.99 6.04
N LEU A 199 -10.44 4.26 7.29
CA LEU A 199 -11.78 3.99 7.80
C LEU A 199 -12.82 4.78 6.98
N PRO A 200 -13.92 4.15 6.57
CA PRO A 200 -14.95 4.82 5.78
C PRO A 200 -15.58 5.98 6.57
N GLU A 201 -15.72 7.14 5.93
CA GLU A 201 -16.34 8.33 6.55
C GLU A 201 -17.84 8.13 6.85
N SER A 202 -18.47 7.13 6.23
CA SER A 202 -19.86 6.72 6.52
C SER A 202 -20.10 5.26 6.14
N LYS A 203 -21.16 4.64 6.71
CA LYS A 203 -21.61 3.27 6.38
C LYS A 203 -21.95 3.06 4.89
N THR A 204 -22.12 4.13 4.10
CA THR A 204 -22.46 4.09 2.67
C THR A 204 -21.26 4.39 1.76
N ALA A 205 -20.10 4.78 2.30
CA ALA A 205 -18.89 5.13 1.56
C ALA A 205 -17.95 3.92 1.30
N ASP A 206 -18.52 2.72 1.16
CA ASP A 206 -17.79 1.43 1.08
C ASP A 206 -17.22 1.15 -0.33
N PHE A 207 -16.65 2.17 -0.98
CA PHE A 207 -16.36 2.17 -2.42
C PHE A 207 -14.95 1.66 -2.79
N THR A 208 -14.12 1.27 -1.82
CA THR A 208 -12.69 0.97 -2.04
C THR A 208 -12.29 -0.47 -1.65
N GLN A 209 -12.93 -1.45 -2.28
CA GLN A 209 -12.50 -2.86 -2.18
C GLN A 209 -11.34 -3.13 -3.15
N TYR A 210 -10.10 -2.87 -2.72
CA TYR A 210 -8.86 -3.26 -3.45
C TYR A 210 -8.55 -4.76 -3.31
N HIS A 211 -9.19 -5.42 -2.33
CA HIS A 211 -9.19 -6.85 -2.06
C HIS A 211 -10.62 -7.26 -1.62
N THR A 212 -10.94 -8.55 -1.60
CA THR A 212 -12.31 -9.04 -1.37
C THR A 212 -12.87 -8.80 0.03
N GLU A 213 -12.06 -8.25 0.94
CA GLU A 213 -12.38 -8.02 2.35
C GLU A 213 -12.09 -6.57 2.73
N THR A 214 -13.01 -5.95 3.45
CA THR A 214 -12.89 -4.57 3.94
C THR A 214 -11.90 -4.51 5.09
N PHE A 215 -11.02 -3.50 5.11
CA PHE A 215 -10.11 -3.25 6.24
C PHE A 215 -10.87 -2.53 7.35
N THR A 216 -11.13 -3.23 8.44
CA THR A 216 -12.01 -2.80 9.54
C THR A 216 -11.24 -2.10 10.67
N GLU A 217 -11.94 -1.47 11.61
CA GLU A 217 -11.34 -0.96 12.86
C GLU A 217 -10.53 -2.02 13.61
N ASP A 218 -11.01 -3.26 13.64
CA ASP A 218 -10.29 -4.37 14.28
C ASP A 218 -8.97 -4.66 13.54
N ASN A 219 -8.96 -4.61 12.21
CA ASN A 219 -7.72 -4.73 11.44
C ASN A 219 -6.74 -3.57 11.72
N HIS A 220 -7.24 -2.35 11.91
CA HIS A 220 -6.39 -1.23 12.36
C HIS A 220 -5.83 -1.47 13.76
N ARG A 221 -6.61 -2.01 14.71
CA ARG A 221 -6.13 -2.38 16.05
C ARG A 221 -5.06 -3.47 16.00
N GLN A 222 -5.28 -4.52 15.19
CA GLN A 222 -4.29 -5.56 14.94
C GLN A 222 -3.01 -4.99 14.30
N LEU A 223 -3.14 -4.04 13.38
CA LEU A 223 -1.99 -3.35 12.79
C LEU A 223 -1.19 -2.58 13.85
N VAL A 224 -1.84 -1.83 14.73
CA VAL A 224 -1.16 -1.14 15.84
C VAL A 224 -0.41 -2.13 16.73
N GLN A 225 -1.05 -3.24 17.12
CA GLN A 225 -0.40 -4.26 17.94
C GLN A 225 0.83 -4.86 17.27
N ALA A 226 0.70 -5.24 15.99
CA ALA A 226 1.83 -5.78 15.23
C ALA A 226 2.98 -4.77 15.11
N LEU A 227 2.69 -3.48 14.87
CA LEU A 227 3.69 -2.42 14.78
C LEU A 227 4.44 -2.19 16.09
N LEU A 228 3.72 -2.17 17.22
CA LEU A 228 4.32 -2.06 18.54
C LEU A 228 5.16 -3.29 18.89
N GLU A 229 4.73 -4.48 18.48
CA GLU A 229 5.48 -5.72 18.70
C GLU A 229 6.80 -5.73 17.91
N VAL A 230 6.79 -5.42 16.62
CA VAL A 230 8.02 -5.39 15.83
C VAL A 230 8.95 -4.28 16.28
N ASN A 231 8.40 -3.13 16.70
CA ASN A 231 9.19 -2.06 17.29
C ASN A 231 9.87 -2.53 18.59
N ARG A 232 9.13 -3.16 19.51
CA ARG A 232 9.69 -3.67 20.78
C ARG A 232 10.75 -4.76 20.57
N LYS A 233 10.54 -5.66 19.60
CA LYS A 233 11.47 -6.76 19.32
C LYS A 233 12.74 -6.31 18.58
N HIS A 234 12.62 -5.36 17.67
CA HIS A 234 13.69 -5.05 16.71
C HIS A 234 14.10 -3.57 16.67
N GLY A 235 13.46 -2.71 17.45
CA GLY A 235 13.74 -1.27 17.47
C GLY A 235 13.33 -0.53 16.19
N VAL A 236 12.44 -1.11 15.37
CA VAL A 236 12.07 -0.50 14.08
C VAL A 236 11.37 0.84 14.28
N LYS A 237 11.67 1.79 13.41
CA LYS A 237 11.00 3.09 13.35
C LYS A 237 9.65 2.88 12.66
N VAL A 238 8.61 3.57 13.11
CA VAL A 238 7.26 3.40 12.53
C VAL A 238 6.62 4.75 12.26
N VAL A 239 6.15 4.90 11.02
CA VAL A 239 5.32 6.03 10.58
C VAL A 239 4.06 5.50 9.92
N ILE A 240 2.93 6.15 10.17
CA ILE A 240 1.65 5.83 9.56
C ILE A 240 1.02 7.08 8.94
N SER A 241 0.17 6.90 7.93
CA SER A 241 -0.77 7.93 7.48
C SER A 241 -2.21 7.43 7.55
N ASN A 242 -3.14 8.31 7.91
CA ASN A 242 -4.57 7.98 7.93
C ASN A 242 -5.45 9.24 7.82
N SER A 243 -6.76 9.08 7.69
CA SER A 243 -7.74 10.17 7.87
C SER A 243 -7.75 10.64 9.32
N ASP A 244 -7.93 11.95 9.54
CA ASP A 244 -8.02 12.52 10.88
C ASP A 244 -9.44 12.40 11.42
N THR A 245 -9.71 11.34 12.18
CA THR A 245 -11.01 11.09 12.83
C THR A 245 -10.82 10.73 14.30
N GLU A 246 -11.88 10.86 15.10
CA GLU A 246 -11.87 10.41 16.50
C GLU A 246 -11.51 8.92 16.61
N ALA A 247 -12.07 8.08 15.74
CA ALA A 247 -11.77 6.65 15.69
C ALA A 247 -10.29 6.39 15.36
N THR A 248 -9.73 7.10 14.36
CA THR A 248 -8.29 7.03 14.05
C THR A 248 -7.46 7.41 15.26
N ARG A 249 -7.75 8.55 15.90
CA ARG A 249 -6.98 9.03 17.06
C ARG A 249 -7.06 8.07 18.25
N ALA A 250 -8.21 7.45 18.48
CA ALA A 250 -8.39 6.46 19.53
C ALA A 250 -7.61 5.16 19.26
N ILE A 251 -7.67 4.63 18.03
CA ILE A 251 -6.96 3.39 17.67
C ILE A 251 -5.44 3.60 17.68
N TYR A 252 -4.98 4.72 17.14
CA TYR A 252 -3.56 5.03 17.00
C TYR A 252 -3.00 5.92 18.10
N GLN A 253 -3.64 5.95 19.28
CA GLN A 253 -3.18 6.70 20.46
C GLN A 253 -1.68 6.53 20.83
N PRO A 254 -0.99 5.39 20.56
CA PRO A 254 0.43 5.27 20.90
C PRO A 254 1.36 6.13 20.01
N PHE A 255 0.83 6.69 18.91
CA PHE A 255 1.60 7.50 17.97
C PHE A 255 1.44 8.98 18.25
N LYS A 256 2.52 9.74 18.08
CA LYS A 256 2.46 11.20 18.05
C LYS A 256 1.84 11.63 16.71
N MET A 257 0.67 12.25 16.77
CA MET A 257 -0.10 12.66 15.59
C MET A 257 0.26 14.07 15.12
N HIS A 258 0.56 14.19 13.83
CA HIS A 258 0.79 15.44 13.12
C HIS A 258 -0.35 15.65 12.12
N GLU A 259 -1.17 16.69 12.31
CA GLU A 259 -2.27 17.04 11.39
C GLU A 259 -1.70 17.64 10.10
N ILE A 260 -2.21 17.17 8.95
CA ILE A 260 -1.95 17.73 7.63
C ILE A 260 -3.27 18.07 6.92
N SER A 261 -3.27 19.12 6.11
CA SER A 261 -4.45 19.56 5.36
C SER A 261 -4.33 19.19 3.89
N VAL A 262 -5.21 18.30 3.40
CA VAL A 262 -5.13 17.81 2.02
C VAL A 262 -6.29 18.31 1.17
N GLN A 263 -5.98 18.84 -0.02
CA GLN A 263 -7.01 19.15 -1.02
C GLN A 263 -7.47 17.85 -1.71
N ARG A 264 -8.71 17.41 -1.46
CA ARG A 264 -9.32 16.32 -2.22
C ARG A 264 -9.56 16.76 -3.67
N SER A 265 -9.35 15.84 -4.61
CA SER A 265 -9.79 16.03 -6.01
C SER A 265 -10.75 14.94 -6.44
N VAL A 266 -11.88 14.78 -5.76
CA VAL A 266 -13.00 14.05 -6.33
C VAL A 266 -14.29 14.66 -5.78
N SER A 267 -14.65 15.82 -6.33
CA SER A 267 -16.01 16.38 -6.26
C SER A 267 -16.27 17.05 -7.60
N THR A 268 -17.39 16.72 -8.24
CA THR A 268 -17.88 17.36 -9.46
C THR A 268 -18.45 18.76 -9.23
N ASP A 269 -18.57 19.19 -7.97
CA ASP A 269 -19.03 20.53 -7.60
C ASP A 269 -17.87 21.43 -7.19
N LYS A 270 -17.74 22.57 -7.88
CA LYS A 270 -16.73 23.60 -7.58
C LYS A 270 -16.89 24.19 -6.17
N ASP A 271 -18.08 24.14 -5.60
CA ASP A 271 -18.42 24.73 -4.29
C ASP A 271 -18.22 23.77 -3.10
N ASN A 272 -17.93 22.49 -3.34
CA ASN A 272 -17.81 21.46 -2.29
C ASN A 272 -16.39 20.89 -2.14
N ARG A 273 -15.36 21.68 -2.49
CA ARG A 273 -13.95 21.33 -2.21
C ARG A 273 -13.63 21.47 -0.72
N GLN A 274 -14.25 20.63 0.11
CA GLN A 274 -13.91 20.53 1.52
C GLN A 274 -12.48 19.95 1.66
N LYS A 275 -11.66 20.60 2.49
CA LYS A 275 -10.35 20.07 2.88
C LYS A 275 -10.59 18.82 3.73
N ALA A 276 -9.99 17.70 3.36
CA ALA A 276 -9.96 16.54 4.23
C ALA A 276 -8.76 16.69 5.16
N LYS A 277 -8.99 16.46 6.45
CA LYS A 277 -7.92 16.38 7.43
C LYS A 277 -7.33 14.96 7.39
N GLU A 278 -6.03 14.88 7.25
CA GLU A 278 -5.27 13.64 7.39
C GLU A 278 -4.28 13.80 8.55
N VAL A 279 -3.80 12.68 9.08
CA VAL A 279 -2.78 12.63 10.13
C VAL A 279 -1.60 11.79 9.69
N ILE A 280 -0.42 12.22 10.11
CA ILE A 280 0.80 11.42 10.10
C ILE A 280 1.12 11.05 11.54
N GLY A 281 1.08 9.76 11.85
CA GLY A 281 1.42 9.24 13.17
C GLY A 281 2.88 8.77 13.18
N VAL A 282 3.70 9.30 14.08
CA VAL A 282 5.08 8.85 14.28
C VAL A 282 5.18 8.19 15.65
N LEU A 283 5.70 6.97 15.71
CA LEU A 283 5.90 6.31 16.99
C LEU A 283 7.01 7.06 17.76
N PRO A 284 6.76 7.51 19.02
CA PRO A 284 7.69 8.38 19.73
C PRO A 284 9.00 7.66 20.07
N VAL A 285 10.08 8.44 20.18
CA VAL A 285 11.37 7.97 20.69
C VAL A 285 11.46 8.28 22.18
N CYS A 286 11.96 7.33 22.97
CA CYS A 286 12.26 7.58 24.38
C CYS A 286 13.48 8.48 24.50
N ASP A 287 13.32 9.66 25.09
CA ASP A 287 14.41 10.64 25.29
C ASP A 287 15.51 10.12 26.24
N CYS A 288 15.21 9.12 27.08
CA CYS A 288 16.17 8.55 28.03
C CYS A 288 17.15 7.56 27.36
N CYS A 289 16.66 6.68 26.48
CA CYS A 289 17.46 5.59 25.92
C CYS A 289 17.56 5.62 24.38
N GLY A 290 16.95 6.60 23.72
CA GLY A 290 16.97 6.76 22.26
C GLY A 290 16.20 5.67 21.50
N ARG A 291 15.46 4.78 22.17
CA ARG A 291 14.68 3.71 21.53
C ARG A 291 13.28 4.19 21.14
N TYR A 292 12.85 3.85 19.93
CA TYR A 292 11.47 4.07 19.47
C TYR A 292 10.48 3.20 20.27
N GLY A 293 9.30 3.73 20.58
CA GLY A 293 8.17 3.00 21.16
C GLY A 293 8.00 3.09 22.67
N GLY A 294 8.86 3.83 23.39
CA GLY A 294 8.64 4.16 24.79
C GLY A 294 8.33 2.95 25.67
N GLY A 295 9.36 2.21 26.06
CA GLY A 295 9.20 0.95 26.80
C GLY A 295 10.52 0.24 27.02
N CYS A 296 11.57 0.95 27.45
CA CYS A 296 12.80 0.29 27.86
C CYS A 296 12.61 -0.30 29.27
N PRO A 297 13.20 -1.47 29.58
CA PRO A 297 13.18 -2.07 30.92
C PRO A 297 13.55 -1.11 32.05
N ASP A 298 14.39 -0.10 31.76
CA ASP A 298 14.85 0.90 32.73
C ASP A 298 13.97 2.15 32.83
N CYS A 299 13.03 2.41 31.90
CA CYS A 299 12.23 3.64 31.87
C CYS A 299 10.70 3.44 31.89
N GLY A 300 10.21 2.19 31.88
CA GLY A 300 8.79 1.89 31.89
C GLY A 300 8.08 2.19 30.56
N ALA A 301 6.81 1.79 30.46
CA ALA A 301 6.00 2.07 29.27
C ALA A 301 5.71 3.57 29.16
N VAL A 302 5.90 4.16 27.98
CA VAL A 302 5.35 5.47 27.63
C VAL A 302 3.90 5.25 27.19
N MET A 303 3.11 4.70 28.09
CA MET A 303 1.66 4.68 28.02
C MET A 303 1.21 5.19 29.37
N GLY A 304 0.49 6.32 29.40
CA GLY A 304 -0.19 6.72 30.63
C GLY A 304 -0.96 5.51 31.17
N ASP A 305 -0.80 5.24 32.46
CA ASP A 305 -1.14 4.00 33.19
C ASP A 305 -2.55 3.41 32.95
N ALA A 306 -3.42 4.11 32.25
CA ALA A 306 -4.82 3.78 32.07
C ALA A 306 -5.09 2.65 31.05
N THR A 307 -4.27 2.44 30.00
CA THR A 307 -4.69 1.56 28.89
C THR A 307 -4.05 0.18 28.88
N TYR A 308 -2.81 0.00 29.35
CA TYR A 308 -2.21 -1.33 29.41
C TYR A 308 -2.97 -2.25 30.38
N ASN A 309 -3.29 -1.76 31.58
CA ASN A 309 -4.06 -2.50 32.57
C ASN A 309 -5.50 -2.80 32.10
N ALA A 310 -6.10 -1.91 31.30
CA ALA A 310 -7.43 -2.13 30.72
C ALA A 310 -7.42 -3.21 29.62
N MET A 311 -6.35 -3.30 28.83
CA MET A 311 -6.19 -4.33 27.78
C MET A 311 -5.85 -5.71 28.37
N VAL A 312 -5.07 -5.74 29.45
CA VAL A 312 -4.81 -6.98 30.21
C VAL A 312 -6.08 -7.45 30.93
N ALA A 313 -6.86 -6.54 31.54
CA ALA A 313 -8.12 -6.87 32.19
C ALA A 313 -9.21 -7.35 31.23
N ALA A 314 -9.10 -7.04 29.93
CA ALA A 314 -10.03 -7.47 28.89
C ALA A 314 -9.70 -8.84 28.27
N GLY A 315 -8.73 -9.60 28.83
CA GLY A 315 -8.39 -10.95 28.35
C GLY A 315 -7.81 -11.00 26.93
N THR A 316 -7.30 -9.87 26.42
CA THR A 316 -6.88 -9.74 25.00
C THR A 316 -5.62 -10.56 24.67
N PHE A 317 -5.00 -11.19 25.68
CA PHE A 317 -3.77 -11.98 25.56
C PHE A 317 -3.95 -13.46 25.95
N ASP A 318 -5.17 -13.89 26.28
CA ASP A 318 -5.40 -15.23 26.82
C ASP A 318 -5.35 -16.35 25.75
N ASP A 319 -5.37 -15.99 24.46
CA ASP A 319 -5.38 -16.96 23.34
C ASP A 319 -4.07 -16.98 22.51
N LEU A 320 -2.97 -16.38 22.98
CA LEU A 320 -1.67 -16.49 22.31
C LEU A 320 -0.83 -17.61 22.94
N GLU A 321 -1.23 -18.85 22.68
CA GLU A 321 -0.32 -19.99 22.83
C GLU A 321 0.91 -19.80 21.93
N ALA A 322 2.05 -20.04 22.56
CA ALA A 322 3.38 -19.87 22.01
C ALA A 322 3.60 -20.66 20.71
N PHE A 323 4.02 -19.96 19.66
CA PHE A 323 4.84 -20.48 18.57
C PHE A 323 5.86 -19.41 18.16
#